data_AF-A0A9R0Q434-F1
#
_entry.id   AF-A0A9R0Q434-F1
#
_cell.length_a   1.000
_cell.length_b   1.000
_cell.length_c   1.000
_cell.angle_alpha   90.00
_cell.angle_beta   90.00
_cell.angle_gamma   90.00
#
_symmetry.space_group_name_H-M   'P 1'
#
loop_
_entity.id
_entity.type
_entity.pdbx_description
1 polymer ?
#
loop_
_entity_poly.entity_id
_entity_poly.type
_entity_poly.pdbx_seq_one_letter_code
_entity_poly.pdbx_strand_id
1 'polypeptide(L)'
;MESSFWQVNDDYIKSLNMLSKKLRFAQVDPLLNASKALKDIKQELERLRKKALSKVSAYVIGIFSSMRKPGTNIQILQQNLLQKYRYLVLFLKEHGIETYNDVCAAYVDKMNKVLSEDFRVYLESLESLKLDIGVSTDVIGYDANVLDLIPRGREQLRNHRFMFSLGERSNILKEIDQPGLVPCISEANSLKYPYEVIFRSLQKLLMDTASSEYIFIKAFFREESMFYQVFEGPFAVIDENMKLTLANSHDAICLMLMICITKKHQLVMSNRRLPCLDTYFDKALIYLWPRFKIVFDMYIQSLYQCDAKMLWVDGTHPHHIVRCYMEFTASLIQLNAECGDVRKLVKKQKNCGDILKRSWKVTWFHLWMNCSWSILAI
;
A
#
# COMPACT_ATOMS: atom_id res chain seq x y z
N MET A 1 -34.11 -3.00 -26.97
CA MET A 1 -33.79 -4.40 -27.33
C MET A 1 -33.26 -5.09 -26.08
N GLU A 2 -34.18 -5.76 -25.39
CA GLU A 2 -33.98 -6.38 -24.08
C GLU A 2 -33.04 -7.57 -24.19
N SER A 3 -31.81 -7.39 -23.70
CA SER A 3 -30.90 -8.50 -23.43
C SER A 3 -31.51 -9.36 -22.34
N SER A 4 -32.06 -10.49 -22.74
CA SER A 4 -32.57 -11.57 -21.89
C SER A 4 -31.47 -11.98 -20.91
N PHE A 5 -31.47 -11.34 -19.74
CA PHE A 5 -30.58 -11.66 -18.64
C PHE A 5 -31.02 -13.05 -18.16
N TRP A 6 -30.34 -14.09 -18.65
CA TRP A 6 -30.64 -15.47 -18.28
C TRP A 6 -30.60 -15.60 -16.75
N GLN A 7 -31.77 -15.67 -16.14
CA GLN A 7 -31.92 -15.75 -14.69
C GLN A 7 -31.40 -17.10 -14.23
N VAL A 8 -30.17 -17.11 -13.69
CA VAL A 8 -29.66 -18.19 -12.86
C VAL A 8 -30.41 -18.10 -11.53
N ASN A 9 -31.64 -18.62 -11.51
CA ASN A 9 -32.48 -18.69 -10.32
C ASN A 9 -32.09 -19.90 -9.45
N ASP A 10 -32.59 -19.95 -8.21
CA ASP A 10 -32.33 -21.05 -7.27
C ASP A 10 -32.68 -22.44 -7.86
N ASP A 11 -33.69 -22.50 -8.74
CA ASP A 11 -34.06 -23.75 -9.43
C ASP A 11 -33.02 -24.18 -10.47
N TYR A 12 -32.29 -23.24 -11.08
CA TYR A 12 -31.15 -23.56 -11.92
C TYR A 12 -29.98 -24.11 -11.09
N ILE A 13 -29.75 -23.55 -9.89
CA ILE A 13 -28.74 -24.07 -8.95
C ILE A 13 -29.11 -25.50 -8.49
N LYS A 14 -30.39 -25.78 -8.23
CA LYS A 14 -30.87 -27.16 -7.93
C LYS A 14 -30.65 -28.10 -9.13
N SER A 15 -30.92 -27.62 -10.34
CA SER A 15 -30.71 -28.39 -11.58
C SER A 15 -29.22 -28.70 -11.81
N LEU A 16 -28.32 -27.77 -11.53
CA LEU A 16 -26.87 -27.98 -11.56
C LEU A 16 -26.41 -28.99 -10.50
N ASN A 17 -26.99 -28.95 -9.30
CA ASN A 17 -26.74 -29.97 -8.27
C ASN A 17 -27.13 -31.37 -8.73
N MET A 18 -28.29 -31.49 -9.38
CA MET A 18 -28.75 -32.76 -9.94
C MET A 18 -27.80 -33.25 -11.05
N LEU A 19 -27.34 -32.33 -11.92
CA LEU A 19 -26.37 -32.63 -12.97
C LEU A 19 -25.03 -33.08 -12.38
N SER A 20 -24.52 -32.40 -11.35
CA SER A 20 -23.29 -32.76 -10.65
C SER A 20 -23.36 -34.17 -10.05
N LYS A 21 -24.47 -34.54 -9.40
CA LYS A 21 -24.69 -35.90 -8.89
C LYS A 21 -24.69 -36.94 -10.01
N LYS A 22 -25.37 -36.66 -11.14
CA LYS A 22 -25.42 -37.56 -12.30
C LYS A 22 -24.05 -37.72 -12.97
N LEU A 23 -23.27 -36.64 -13.07
CA LEU A 23 -21.91 -36.68 -13.62
C LEU A 23 -20.96 -37.49 -12.74
N ARG A 24 -21.04 -37.34 -11.40
CA ARG A 24 -20.28 -38.17 -10.46
C ARG A 24 -20.67 -39.64 -10.54
N PHE A 25 -21.97 -39.95 -10.60
CA PHE A 25 -22.45 -41.33 -10.72
C PHE A 25 -21.96 -41.99 -12.02
N ALA A 26 -21.93 -41.25 -13.13
CA ALA A 26 -21.41 -41.75 -14.40
C ALA A 26 -19.89 -42.02 -14.43
N GLN A 27 -19.12 -41.49 -13.45
CA GLN A 27 -17.67 -41.72 -13.33
C GLN A 27 -17.32 -42.92 -12.43
N VAL A 28 -18.17 -43.27 -11.46
CA VAL A 28 -17.82 -44.21 -10.37
C VAL A 28 -18.06 -45.68 -10.71
N ASP A 29 -18.97 -46.01 -11.63
CA ASP A 29 -19.28 -47.41 -11.95
C ASP A 29 -18.57 -47.94 -13.22
N PRO A 30 -17.45 -48.67 -13.10
CA PRO A 30 -16.78 -49.31 -14.23
C PRO A 30 -17.61 -50.43 -14.88
N LEU A 31 -18.50 -51.09 -14.12
CA LEU A 31 -19.35 -52.19 -14.61
C LEU A 31 -20.49 -51.72 -15.54
N LEU A 32 -20.94 -50.46 -15.43
CA LEU A 32 -21.98 -49.88 -16.29
C LEU A 32 -21.46 -49.36 -17.63
N ASN A 33 -20.15 -49.08 -17.74
CA ASN A 33 -19.51 -48.56 -18.97
C ASN A 33 -19.52 -49.56 -20.16
N ALA A 34 -19.94 -50.81 -19.93
CA ALA A 34 -20.05 -51.85 -20.96
C ALA A 34 -21.35 -51.77 -21.80
N SER A 35 -22.38 -51.02 -21.36
CA SER A 35 -23.67 -50.95 -22.05
C SER A 35 -23.70 -49.85 -23.13
N LYS A 36 -24.24 -50.16 -24.33
CA LYS A 36 -24.38 -49.20 -25.45
C LYS A 36 -25.26 -48.00 -25.08
N ALA A 37 -26.34 -48.19 -24.33
CA ALA A 37 -27.22 -47.12 -23.88
C ALA A 37 -26.49 -46.11 -22.97
N LEU A 38 -25.48 -46.57 -22.21
CA LEU A 38 -24.70 -45.67 -21.36
C LEU A 38 -23.73 -44.80 -22.18
N LYS A 39 -23.24 -45.27 -23.34
CA LYS A 39 -22.42 -44.43 -24.24
C LYS A 39 -23.22 -43.24 -24.77
N ASP A 40 -24.46 -43.47 -25.19
CA ASP A 40 -25.34 -42.40 -25.70
C ASP A 40 -25.70 -41.40 -24.58
N ILE A 41 -26.04 -41.91 -23.39
CA ILE A 41 -26.33 -41.06 -22.22
C ILE A 41 -25.09 -40.27 -21.78
N LYS A 42 -23.89 -40.88 -21.81
CA LYS A 42 -22.63 -40.21 -21.45
C LYS A 42 -22.31 -39.08 -22.42
N GLN A 43 -22.52 -39.28 -23.72
CA GLN A 43 -22.31 -38.24 -24.72
C GLN A 43 -23.29 -37.07 -24.52
N GLU A 44 -24.55 -37.34 -24.23
CA GLU A 44 -25.54 -36.28 -23.95
C GLU A 44 -25.29 -35.57 -22.61
N LEU A 45 -24.84 -36.30 -21.58
CA LEU A 45 -24.41 -35.70 -20.31
C LEU A 45 -23.20 -34.77 -20.50
N GLU A 46 -22.23 -35.15 -21.33
CA GLU A 46 -21.07 -34.29 -21.66
C GLU A 46 -21.49 -33.06 -22.48
N ARG A 47 -22.43 -33.19 -23.42
CA ARG A 47 -23.03 -32.04 -24.11
C ARG A 47 -23.73 -31.09 -23.13
N LEU A 48 -24.52 -31.65 -22.21
CA LEU A 48 -25.23 -30.86 -21.20
C LEU A 48 -24.25 -30.19 -20.23
N ARG A 49 -23.18 -30.88 -19.83
CA ARG A 49 -22.08 -30.34 -19.03
C ARG A 49 -21.44 -29.14 -19.72
N LYS A 50 -21.01 -29.27 -20.98
CA LYS A 50 -20.42 -28.14 -21.74
C LYS A 50 -21.37 -26.95 -21.83
N LYS A 51 -22.66 -27.19 -22.11
CA LYS A 51 -23.67 -26.12 -22.18
C LYS A 51 -23.90 -25.45 -20.82
N ALA A 52 -23.92 -26.23 -19.74
CA ALA A 52 -24.04 -25.72 -18.38
C ALA A 52 -22.81 -24.88 -17.98
N LEU A 53 -21.59 -25.38 -18.23
CA LEU A 53 -20.35 -24.65 -17.96
C LEU A 53 -20.32 -23.31 -18.70
N SER A 54 -20.60 -23.31 -20.01
CA SER A 54 -20.63 -22.09 -20.83
C SER A 54 -21.69 -21.08 -20.33
N LYS A 55 -22.87 -21.56 -19.94
CA LYS A 55 -23.92 -20.67 -19.43
C LYS A 55 -23.56 -20.08 -18.06
N VAL A 56 -22.99 -20.88 -17.16
CA VAL A 56 -22.58 -20.43 -15.83
C VAL A 56 -21.41 -19.45 -15.93
N SER A 57 -20.39 -19.74 -16.74
CA SER A 57 -19.26 -18.85 -16.91
C SER A 57 -19.66 -17.52 -17.53
N ALA A 58 -20.47 -17.52 -18.59
CA ALA A 58 -20.98 -16.30 -19.21
C ALA A 58 -21.78 -15.43 -18.21
N TYR A 59 -22.59 -16.06 -17.36
CA TYR A 59 -23.34 -15.35 -16.32
C TYR A 59 -22.41 -14.70 -15.28
N VAL A 60 -21.45 -15.46 -14.73
CA VAL A 60 -20.51 -14.96 -13.72
C VAL A 60 -19.63 -13.83 -14.30
N ILE A 61 -19.13 -13.99 -15.52
CA ILE A 61 -18.35 -12.95 -16.23
C ILE A 61 -19.20 -11.69 -16.50
N GLY A 62 -20.50 -11.87 -16.80
CA GLY A 62 -21.44 -10.76 -16.92
C GLY A 62 -21.59 -9.95 -15.63
N ILE A 63 -21.56 -10.62 -14.47
CA ILE A 63 -21.56 -9.94 -13.17
C ILE A 63 -20.26 -9.16 -12.98
N PHE A 64 -19.11 -9.75 -13.27
CA PHE A 64 -17.81 -9.06 -13.15
C PHE A 64 -17.74 -7.82 -14.04
N SER A 65 -18.31 -7.90 -15.24
CA SER A 65 -18.39 -6.76 -16.17
C SER A 65 -19.13 -5.55 -15.59
N SER A 66 -20.10 -5.79 -14.69
CA SER A 66 -20.89 -4.75 -14.03
C SER A 66 -20.11 -3.96 -12.97
N MET A 67 -18.97 -4.45 -12.49
CA MET A 67 -18.15 -3.76 -11.48
C MET A 67 -17.59 -2.42 -11.94
N ARG A 68 -17.50 -2.17 -13.26
CA ARG A 68 -17.01 -0.89 -13.82
C ARG A 68 -18.11 0.18 -13.91
N LYS A 69 -19.36 -0.17 -13.62
CA LYS A 69 -20.46 0.80 -13.74
C LYS A 69 -20.39 1.81 -12.58
N PRO A 70 -20.36 3.13 -12.86
CA PRO A 70 -20.35 4.15 -11.82
C PRO A 70 -21.57 3.98 -10.91
N GLY A 71 -21.37 4.10 -9.59
CA GLY A 71 -22.40 3.86 -8.57
C GLY A 71 -22.51 2.42 -8.06
N THR A 72 -21.71 1.48 -8.58
CA THR A 72 -21.69 0.11 -8.08
C THR A 72 -20.86 0.01 -6.80
N ASN A 73 -21.48 -0.36 -5.69
CA ASN A 73 -20.74 -0.72 -4.48
C ASN A 73 -20.14 -2.12 -4.66
N ILE A 74 -18.86 -2.18 -5.00
CA ILE A 74 -18.12 -3.43 -5.27
C ILE A 74 -18.17 -4.37 -4.05
N GLN A 75 -18.08 -3.84 -2.83
CA GLN A 75 -18.14 -4.65 -1.60
C GLN A 75 -19.52 -5.32 -1.44
N ILE A 76 -20.61 -4.58 -1.67
CA ILE A 76 -21.97 -5.15 -1.63
C ILE A 76 -22.14 -6.20 -2.73
N LEU A 77 -21.61 -5.95 -3.92
CA LEU A 77 -21.66 -6.92 -5.02
C LEU A 77 -20.88 -8.21 -4.67
N GLN A 78 -19.69 -8.08 -4.09
CA GLN A 78 -18.87 -9.21 -3.64
C GLN A 78 -19.54 -10.02 -2.53
N GLN A 79 -20.23 -9.38 -1.59
CA GLN A 79 -21.04 -10.07 -0.58
C GLN A 79 -22.18 -10.86 -1.22
N ASN A 80 -22.89 -10.26 -2.18
CA ASN A 80 -23.92 -10.95 -2.96
C ASN A 80 -23.36 -12.14 -3.75
N LEU A 81 -22.16 -11.99 -4.34
CA LEU A 81 -21.46 -13.06 -5.05
C LEU A 81 -21.15 -14.24 -4.13
N LEU A 82 -20.61 -13.96 -2.94
CA LEU A 82 -20.30 -14.96 -1.93
C LEU A 82 -21.54 -15.72 -1.46
N GLN A 83 -22.64 -15.02 -1.23
CA GLN A 83 -23.86 -15.64 -0.71
C GLN A 83 -24.59 -16.47 -1.76
N LYS A 84 -24.76 -15.96 -2.99
CA LYS A 84 -25.63 -16.57 -4.00
C LYS A 84 -24.91 -17.49 -4.98
N TYR A 85 -23.65 -17.19 -5.32
CA TYR A 85 -23.00 -17.81 -6.48
C TYR A 85 -21.76 -18.66 -6.13
N ARG A 86 -21.45 -18.83 -4.83
CA ARG A 86 -20.37 -19.73 -4.39
C ARG A 86 -20.50 -21.14 -4.93
N TYR A 87 -21.73 -21.67 -5.02
CA TYR A 87 -21.96 -23.01 -5.58
C TYR A 87 -21.63 -23.08 -7.08
N LEU A 88 -21.91 -22.02 -7.84
CA LEU A 88 -21.62 -21.97 -9.28
C LEU A 88 -20.14 -22.12 -9.57
N VAL A 89 -19.30 -21.44 -8.78
CA VAL A 89 -17.83 -21.49 -8.93
C VAL A 89 -17.28 -22.85 -8.52
N LEU A 90 -17.82 -23.46 -7.46
CA LEU A 90 -17.47 -24.83 -7.08
C LEU A 90 -17.83 -25.83 -8.18
N PHE A 91 -19.00 -25.69 -8.80
CA PHE A 91 -19.42 -26.52 -9.92
C PHE A 91 -18.47 -26.38 -11.12
N LEU A 92 -18.07 -25.15 -11.46
CA LEU A 92 -17.07 -24.92 -12.52
C LEU A 92 -15.73 -25.60 -12.17
N LYS A 93 -15.27 -25.48 -10.93
CA LYS A 93 -14.00 -26.09 -10.50
C LYS A 93 -14.01 -27.62 -10.56
N GLU A 94 -15.13 -28.26 -10.21
CA GLU A 94 -15.27 -29.72 -10.23
C GLU A 94 -15.45 -30.29 -11.63
N HIS A 95 -16.24 -29.61 -12.47
CA HIS A 95 -16.66 -30.14 -13.77
C HIS A 95 -16.00 -29.46 -14.96
N GLY A 96 -15.14 -28.46 -14.79
CA GLY A 96 -14.57 -27.73 -15.94
C GLY A 96 -13.47 -26.79 -15.53
N ILE A 97 -12.29 -27.34 -15.22
CA ILE A 97 -11.14 -26.56 -14.76
C ILE A 97 -10.70 -25.48 -15.76
N GLU A 98 -10.76 -25.76 -17.07
CA GLU A 98 -10.44 -24.78 -18.12
C GLU A 98 -11.39 -23.57 -18.06
N THR A 99 -12.70 -23.82 -18.04
CA THR A 99 -13.71 -22.76 -17.94
C THR A 99 -13.64 -22.02 -16.60
N TYR A 100 -13.27 -22.70 -15.51
CA TYR A 100 -13.02 -22.06 -14.23
C TYR A 100 -11.81 -21.11 -14.31
N ASN A 101 -10.72 -21.53 -14.93
CA ASN A 101 -9.54 -20.68 -15.13
C ASN A 101 -9.87 -19.45 -15.98
N ASP A 102 -10.72 -19.58 -17.01
CA ASP A 102 -11.20 -18.44 -17.80
C ASP A 102 -11.99 -17.44 -16.94
N VAL A 103 -12.85 -17.92 -16.04
CA VAL A 103 -13.59 -17.07 -15.10
C VAL A 103 -12.65 -16.39 -14.11
N CYS A 104 -11.65 -17.11 -13.59
CA CYS A 104 -10.62 -16.54 -12.73
C CYS A 104 -9.83 -15.44 -13.45
N ALA A 105 -9.35 -15.70 -14.68
CA ALA A 105 -8.62 -14.73 -15.49
C ALA A 105 -9.47 -13.49 -15.80
N ALA A 106 -10.77 -13.67 -16.12
CA ALA A 106 -11.69 -12.57 -16.36
C ALA A 106 -11.90 -11.70 -15.10
N TYR A 107 -11.97 -12.30 -13.91
CA TYR A 107 -12.03 -11.56 -12.66
C TYR A 107 -10.73 -10.78 -12.39
N VAL A 108 -9.58 -11.43 -12.57
CA VAL A 108 -8.25 -10.82 -12.39
C VAL A 108 -8.10 -9.60 -13.28
N ASP A 109 -8.31 -9.75 -14.60
CA ASP A 109 -8.20 -8.65 -15.56
C ASP A 109 -9.14 -7.50 -15.22
N LYS A 110 -10.37 -7.83 -14.80
CA LYS A 110 -11.37 -6.82 -14.47
C LYS A 110 -11.03 -6.03 -13.21
N MET A 111 -10.70 -6.71 -12.13
CA MET A 111 -10.40 -6.08 -10.85
C MET A 111 -9.07 -5.33 -10.89
N ASN A 112 -8.06 -5.87 -11.58
CA ASN A 112 -6.79 -5.18 -11.78
C ASN A 112 -7.01 -3.81 -12.44
N LYS A 113 -7.80 -3.74 -13.51
CA LYS A 113 -8.13 -2.47 -14.20
C LYS A 113 -8.91 -1.50 -13.32
N VAL A 114 -9.93 -1.98 -12.61
CA VAL A 114 -10.77 -1.13 -11.74
C VAL A 114 -9.94 -0.54 -10.61
N LEU A 115 -9.22 -1.39 -9.87
CA LEU A 115 -8.40 -0.93 -8.74
C LEU A 115 -7.25 -0.03 -9.19
N SER A 116 -6.61 -0.32 -10.33
CA SER A 116 -5.54 0.54 -10.85
C SER A 116 -6.04 1.95 -11.17
N GLU A 117 -7.23 2.06 -11.76
CA GLU A 117 -7.87 3.34 -12.02
C GLU A 117 -8.21 4.07 -10.71
N ASP A 118 -8.82 3.37 -9.76
CA ASP A 118 -9.22 3.93 -8.47
C ASP A 118 -8.01 4.49 -7.71
N PHE A 119 -6.91 3.73 -7.66
CA PHE A 119 -5.66 4.19 -7.01
C PHE A 119 -5.02 5.35 -7.77
N ARG A 120 -5.06 5.36 -9.11
CA ARG A 120 -4.51 6.47 -9.90
C ARG A 120 -5.27 7.76 -9.64
N VAL A 121 -6.60 7.73 -9.74
CA VAL A 121 -7.45 8.91 -9.48
C VAL A 121 -7.26 9.39 -8.04
N TYR A 122 -7.24 8.48 -7.07
CA TYR A 122 -7.02 8.85 -5.67
C TYR A 122 -5.65 9.49 -5.43
N LEU A 123 -4.60 8.98 -6.08
CA LEU A 123 -3.25 9.54 -6.02
C LEU A 123 -3.17 10.94 -6.60
N GLU A 124 -3.73 11.16 -7.80
CA GLU A 124 -3.77 12.48 -8.44
C GLU A 124 -4.48 13.51 -7.53
N SER A 125 -5.60 13.13 -6.92
CA SER A 125 -6.30 13.99 -5.96
C SER A 125 -5.52 14.21 -4.66
N LEU A 126 -4.75 13.23 -4.18
CA LEU A 126 -3.91 13.42 -3.00
C LEU A 126 -2.69 14.31 -3.27
N GLU A 127 -2.11 14.22 -4.46
CA GLU A 127 -0.98 15.07 -4.88
C GLU A 127 -1.38 16.54 -4.95
N SER A 128 -2.62 16.84 -5.37
CA SER A 128 -3.17 18.19 -5.36
C SER A 128 -3.17 18.83 -3.96
N LEU A 129 -3.19 18.01 -2.89
CA LEU A 129 -3.24 18.43 -1.48
C LEU A 129 -1.86 18.57 -0.82
N LYS A 130 -0.79 18.29 -1.56
CA LYS A 130 0.58 18.32 -1.02
C LYS A 130 0.99 19.73 -0.60
N LEU A 131 1.56 19.83 0.61
CA LEU A 131 2.30 20.98 1.09
C LEU A 131 3.77 20.82 0.68
N ASP A 132 4.36 21.85 0.06
CA ASP A 132 5.79 21.85 -0.28
C ASP A 132 6.64 22.17 0.95
N ILE A 133 7.33 21.15 1.48
CA ILE A 133 8.32 21.25 2.57
C ILE A 133 9.69 20.82 2.02
N GLY A 134 10.71 21.68 2.17
CA GLY A 134 12.10 21.40 1.85
C GLY A 134 12.44 21.49 0.36
N VAL A 135 12.72 22.71 -0.11
CA VAL A 135 13.31 22.96 -1.44
C VAL A 135 14.81 22.63 -1.37
N SER A 136 15.46 22.26 -2.49
CA SER A 136 16.90 21.93 -2.54
C SER A 136 17.84 23.04 -2.01
N THR A 137 17.33 24.27 -1.88
CA THR A 137 18.02 25.43 -1.29
C THR A 137 17.91 25.48 0.24
N ASP A 138 17.08 24.65 0.87
CA ASP A 138 16.80 24.67 2.32
C ASP A 138 17.72 23.72 3.12
N VAL A 139 18.83 23.28 2.53
CA VAL A 139 19.83 22.46 3.22
C VAL A 139 20.50 23.31 4.31
N ILE A 140 20.83 22.69 5.45
CA ILE A 140 21.25 23.30 6.74
C ILE A 140 22.36 24.38 6.62
N GLY A 141 23.08 24.48 5.50
CA GLY A 141 24.19 25.42 5.26
C GLY A 141 24.02 26.39 4.09
N TYR A 142 22.84 26.58 3.51
CA TYR A 142 22.64 27.62 2.49
C TYR A 142 22.20 28.95 3.13
N ASP A 143 23.04 29.97 3.00
CA ASP A 143 22.75 31.34 3.42
C ASP A 143 21.64 31.93 2.53
N ALA A 144 20.43 32.07 3.07
CA ALA A 144 19.49 33.05 2.53
C ALA A 144 19.93 34.42 3.04
N ASN A 145 20.55 35.24 2.17
CA ASN A 145 20.84 36.63 2.44
C ASN A 145 19.62 37.30 3.11
N VAL A 146 19.85 37.91 4.27
CA VAL A 146 18.83 38.49 5.16
C VAL A 146 17.92 39.52 4.45
N LEU A 147 18.33 40.02 3.28
CA LEU A 147 17.61 41.01 2.48
C LEU A 147 16.45 40.43 1.64
N ASP A 148 16.41 39.13 1.36
CA ASP A 148 15.37 38.50 0.52
C ASP A 148 14.13 38.03 1.33
N LEU A 149 14.16 38.24 2.66
CA LEU A 149 13.19 37.72 3.62
C LEU A 149 11.92 38.58 3.80
N ILE A 150 11.79 39.73 3.13
CA ILE A 150 10.80 40.74 3.56
C ILE A 150 9.39 40.55 2.98
N PRO A 151 9.15 40.02 1.75
CA PRO A 151 7.77 39.70 1.33
C PRO A 151 7.40 38.22 1.46
N ARG A 152 8.36 37.28 1.49
CA ARG A 152 8.13 35.81 1.49
C ARG A 152 8.59 35.07 2.75
N GLY A 153 9.26 35.74 3.69
CA GLY A 153 10.02 35.09 4.75
C GLY A 153 9.23 34.39 5.86
N ARG A 154 7.98 34.77 6.16
CA ARG A 154 7.23 34.15 7.28
C ARG A 154 6.74 32.73 7.00
N GLU A 155 6.37 32.42 5.76
CA GLU A 155 5.92 31.08 5.36
C GLU A 155 7.13 30.15 5.09
N GLN A 156 8.17 30.66 4.44
CA GLN A 156 9.41 29.90 4.22
C GLN A 156 10.14 29.55 5.53
N LEU A 157 10.23 30.47 6.50
CA LEU A 157 10.83 30.18 7.82
C LEU A 157 9.99 29.18 8.64
N ARG A 158 8.66 29.17 8.48
CA ARG A 158 7.80 28.14 9.08
C ARG A 158 8.06 26.77 8.45
N ASN A 159 8.08 26.69 7.12
CA ASN A 159 8.33 25.46 6.37
C ASN A 159 9.74 24.90 6.63
N HIS A 160 10.75 25.77 6.77
CA HIS A 160 12.11 25.40 7.14
C HIS A 160 12.19 24.82 8.57
N ARG A 161 11.42 25.36 9.52
CA ARG A 161 11.34 24.82 10.88
C ARG A 161 10.65 23.45 10.93
N PHE A 162 9.63 23.23 10.09
CA PHE A 162 8.97 21.92 9.96
C PHE A 162 9.85 20.82 9.34
N MET A 163 10.91 21.19 8.62
CA MET A 163 11.84 20.23 7.97
C MET A 163 12.73 19.50 8.98
N PHE A 164 13.11 20.16 10.08
CA PHE A 164 14.00 19.59 11.10
C PHE A 164 13.27 19.22 12.40
N SER A 165 12.17 19.90 12.72
CA SER A 165 11.38 19.62 13.91
C SER A 165 10.25 18.62 13.64
N LEU A 166 10.12 17.62 14.51
CA LEU A 166 9.03 16.66 14.51
C LEU A 166 7.69 17.30 14.91
N GLY A 167 7.65 18.03 16.03
CA GLY A 167 6.44 18.71 16.52
C GLY A 167 5.17 17.86 16.46
N GLU A 168 4.08 18.46 15.97
CA GLU A 168 2.78 17.80 15.80
C GLU A 168 2.77 16.70 14.73
N ARG A 169 3.80 16.62 13.87
CA ARG A 169 3.90 15.58 12.83
C ARG A 169 4.00 14.19 13.45
N SER A 170 4.47 14.07 14.70
CA SER A 170 4.48 12.80 15.45
C SER A 170 3.09 12.20 15.66
N ASN A 171 2.03 13.03 15.71
CA ASN A 171 0.66 12.56 15.97
C ASN A 171 0.16 11.61 14.87
N ILE A 172 0.71 11.68 13.66
CA ILE A 172 0.37 10.74 12.58
C ILE A 172 0.62 9.28 12.98
N LEU A 173 1.61 9.04 13.85
CA LEU A 173 1.95 7.72 14.35
C LEU A 173 0.96 7.21 15.40
N LYS A 174 0.14 8.07 16.00
CA LYS A 174 -0.97 7.70 16.89
C LYS A 174 -2.25 7.44 16.10
N GLU A 175 -2.38 8.07 14.94
CA GLU A 175 -3.57 8.01 14.09
C GLU A 175 -3.50 6.93 13.01
N ILE A 176 -2.53 6.01 13.05
CA ILE A 176 -2.25 5.00 12.01
C ILE A 176 -3.52 4.29 11.50
N ASP A 177 -4.43 3.91 12.40
CA ASP A 177 -5.63 3.14 12.06
C ASP A 177 -6.84 3.99 11.64
N GLN A 178 -6.77 5.33 11.74
CA GLN A 178 -7.85 6.23 11.31
C GLN A 178 -8.12 6.10 9.80
N PRO A 179 -9.31 6.47 9.30
CA PRO A 179 -9.56 6.50 7.86
C PRO A 179 -8.57 7.43 7.13
N GLY A 180 -8.30 7.13 5.86
CA GLY A 180 -7.50 7.98 4.99
C GLY A 180 -8.21 9.30 4.65
N LEU A 181 -7.46 10.25 4.10
CA LEU A 181 -7.99 11.52 3.62
C LEU A 181 -9.09 11.31 2.56
N VAL A 182 -10.09 12.18 2.59
CA VAL A 182 -11.15 12.28 1.58
C VAL A 182 -10.86 13.53 0.73
N PRO A 183 -10.31 13.38 -0.49
CA PRO A 183 -9.75 14.51 -1.22
C PRO A 183 -10.75 15.64 -1.48
N CYS A 184 -11.97 15.31 -1.89
CA CYS A 184 -13.03 16.30 -2.14
C CYS A 184 -13.31 17.21 -0.93
N ILE A 185 -13.27 16.68 0.30
CA ILE A 185 -13.50 17.47 1.53
C ILE A 185 -12.31 18.40 1.78
N SER A 186 -11.08 17.90 1.59
CA SER A 186 -9.87 18.70 1.78
C SER A 186 -9.72 19.78 0.72
N GLU A 187 -10.08 19.50 -0.53
CA GLU A 187 -10.11 20.47 -1.63
C GLU A 187 -11.13 21.58 -1.38
N ALA A 188 -12.35 21.23 -0.95
CA ALA A 188 -13.38 22.21 -0.60
C ALA A 188 -12.96 23.15 0.53
N ASN A 189 -12.14 22.65 1.48
CA ASN A 189 -11.62 23.43 2.61
C ASN A 189 -10.23 24.04 2.34
N SER A 190 -9.68 23.90 1.13
CA SER A 190 -8.33 24.37 0.76
C SER A 190 -7.22 23.92 1.72
N LEU A 191 -7.34 22.70 2.26
CA LEU A 191 -6.36 22.15 3.20
C LEU A 191 -5.16 21.57 2.46
N LYS A 192 -3.95 21.81 2.99
CA LYS A 192 -2.69 21.25 2.50
C LYS A 192 -2.04 20.42 3.59
N TYR A 193 -1.41 19.31 3.21
CA TYR A 193 -0.83 18.35 4.14
C TYR A 193 0.65 18.04 3.85
N PRO A 194 1.45 17.83 4.91
CA PRO A 194 2.76 17.19 4.77
C PRO A 194 2.65 15.82 4.09
N TYR A 195 3.70 15.44 3.35
CA TYR A 195 3.64 14.26 2.50
C TYR A 195 3.46 12.95 3.29
N GLU A 196 3.95 12.85 4.54
CA GLU A 196 3.72 11.66 5.37
C GLU A 196 2.23 11.40 5.65
N VAL A 197 1.37 12.43 5.67
CA VAL A 197 -0.08 12.29 5.86
C VAL A 197 -0.74 11.75 4.59
N ILE A 198 -0.29 12.24 3.43
CA ILE A 198 -0.69 11.74 2.10
C ILE A 198 -0.28 10.28 1.97
N PHE A 199 0.98 9.96 2.27
CA PHE A 199 1.49 8.61 2.26
C PHE A 199 0.70 7.70 3.19
N ARG A 200 0.43 8.12 4.43
CA ARG A 200 -0.37 7.32 5.38
C ARG A 200 -1.75 7.02 4.83
N SER A 201 -2.41 8.00 4.23
CA SER A 201 -3.76 7.85 3.66
C SER A 201 -3.80 6.88 2.50
N LEU A 202 -2.83 6.98 1.58
CA LEU A 202 -2.65 6.03 0.48
C LEU A 202 -2.44 4.61 1.01
N GLN A 203 -1.52 4.43 1.95
CA GLN A 203 -1.23 3.12 2.54
C GLN A 203 -2.44 2.54 3.27
N LYS A 204 -3.24 3.38 3.95
CA LYS A 204 -4.45 2.95 4.65
C LYS A 204 -5.51 2.45 3.67
N LEU A 205 -5.77 3.21 2.59
CA LEU A 205 -6.68 2.77 1.53
C LEU A 205 -6.21 1.46 0.90
N LEU A 206 -4.92 1.34 0.60
CA LEU A 206 -4.33 0.11 0.08
C LEU A 206 -4.56 -1.07 1.03
N MET A 207 -4.30 -0.89 2.32
CA MET A 207 -4.48 -1.94 3.32
C MET A 207 -5.93 -2.41 3.42
N ASP A 208 -6.88 -1.50 3.46
CA ASP A 208 -8.29 -1.85 3.62
C ASP A 208 -8.82 -2.55 2.37
N THR A 209 -8.52 -2.02 1.18
CA THR A 209 -8.89 -2.62 -0.10
C THR A 209 -8.22 -3.99 -0.29
N ALA A 210 -6.92 -4.10 -0.01
CA ALA A 210 -6.22 -5.40 -0.07
C ALA A 210 -6.79 -6.42 0.92
N SER A 211 -7.19 -5.97 2.11
CA SER A 211 -7.80 -6.85 3.11
C SER A 211 -9.13 -7.40 2.63
N SER A 212 -10.03 -6.55 2.12
CA SER A 212 -11.34 -6.99 1.62
C SER A 212 -11.20 -7.93 0.42
N GLU A 213 -10.33 -7.60 -0.54
CA GLU A 213 -10.11 -8.43 -1.73
C GLU A 213 -9.46 -9.77 -1.39
N TYR A 214 -8.46 -9.80 -0.52
CA TYR A 214 -7.81 -11.05 -0.14
C TYR A 214 -8.78 -12.01 0.54
N ILE A 215 -9.61 -11.50 1.46
CA ILE A 215 -10.64 -12.30 2.14
C ILE A 215 -11.67 -12.79 1.13
N PHE A 216 -12.12 -11.94 0.20
CA PHE A 216 -13.06 -12.33 -0.85
C PHE A 216 -12.50 -13.42 -1.76
N ILE A 217 -11.29 -13.25 -2.29
CA ILE A 217 -10.64 -14.21 -3.19
C ILE A 217 -10.47 -15.56 -2.50
N LYS A 218 -9.99 -15.56 -1.25
CA LYS A 218 -9.84 -16.76 -0.44
C LYS A 218 -11.18 -17.46 -0.19
N ALA A 219 -12.24 -16.70 0.07
CA ALA A 219 -13.56 -17.25 0.34
C ALA A 219 -14.30 -17.74 -0.92
N PHE A 220 -14.17 -17.04 -2.05
CA PHE A 220 -14.93 -17.29 -3.28
C PHE A 220 -14.19 -18.25 -4.23
N PHE A 221 -12.92 -17.99 -4.53
CA PHE A 221 -12.13 -18.79 -5.47
C PHE A 221 -11.29 -19.88 -4.79
N ARG A 222 -10.89 -19.68 -3.52
CA ARG A 222 -9.95 -20.55 -2.78
C ARG A 222 -8.56 -20.63 -3.41
N GLU A 223 -8.17 -19.60 -4.14
CA GLU A 223 -6.86 -19.50 -4.80
C GLU A 223 -6.17 -18.20 -4.39
N GLU A 224 -5.31 -18.27 -3.37
CA GLU A 224 -4.65 -17.09 -2.80
C GLU A 224 -3.70 -16.40 -3.80
N SER A 225 -3.18 -17.14 -4.80
CA SER A 225 -2.31 -16.60 -5.85
C SER A 225 -2.99 -15.57 -6.74
N MET A 226 -4.32 -15.64 -6.90
CA MET A 226 -5.07 -14.67 -7.72
C MET A 226 -4.95 -13.24 -7.18
N PHE A 227 -4.79 -13.08 -5.87
CA PHE A 227 -4.62 -11.76 -5.25
C PHE A 227 -3.46 -10.99 -5.85
N TYR A 228 -2.31 -11.64 -6.04
CA TYR A 228 -1.11 -10.97 -6.54
C TYR A 228 -1.26 -10.51 -7.99
N GLN A 229 -2.06 -11.23 -8.81
CA GLN A 229 -2.36 -10.82 -10.18
C GLN A 229 -3.37 -9.66 -10.21
N VAL A 230 -4.36 -9.67 -9.31
CA VAL A 230 -5.31 -8.56 -9.15
C VAL A 230 -4.58 -7.27 -8.73
N PHE A 231 -3.62 -7.37 -7.81
CA PHE A 231 -2.91 -6.21 -7.26
C PHE A 231 -1.64 -5.81 -8.04
N GLU A 232 -1.28 -6.51 -9.11
CA GLU A 232 -0.12 -6.16 -9.94
C GLU A 232 -0.20 -4.71 -10.48
N GLY A 233 -1.35 -4.33 -11.03
CA GLY A 233 -1.60 -2.98 -11.56
C GLY A 233 -1.62 -1.90 -10.48
N PRO A 234 -2.43 -2.05 -9.41
CA PRO A 234 -2.42 -1.12 -8.27
C PRO A 234 -1.03 -0.92 -7.66
N PHE A 235 -0.26 -2.00 -7.48
CA PHE A 235 1.11 -1.90 -6.97
C PHE A 235 2.03 -1.17 -7.94
N ALA A 236 1.88 -1.34 -9.26
CA ALA A 236 2.68 -0.61 -10.24
C ALA A 236 2.43 0.91 -10.15
N VAL A 237 1.17 1.34 -10.09
CA VAL A 237 0.81 2.76 -9.96
C VAL A 237 1.41 3.38 -8.69
N ILE A 238 1.31 2.67 -7.57
CA ILE A 238 1.87 3.14 -6.29
C ILE A 238 3.41 3.16 -6.32
N ASP A 239 4.04 2.15 -6.93
CA ASP A 239 5.50 2.04 -7.06
C ASP A 239 6.08 3.18 -7.91
N GLU A 240 5.40 3.55 -9.00
CA GLU A 240 5.78 4.68 -9.85
C GLU A 240 5.71 6.01 -9.10
N ASN A 241 4.58 6.30 -8.44
CA ASN A 241 4.46 7.52 -7.63
C ASN A 241 5.51 7.56 -6.51
N MET A 242 5.72 6.45 -5.81
CA MET A 242 6.71 6.38 -4.73
C MET A 242 8.12 6.70 -5.25
N LYS A 243 8.51 6.20 -6.41
CA LYS A 243 9.80 6.52 -7.04
C LYS A 243 9.92 8.01 -7.40
N LEU A 244 8.88 8.58 -8.02
CA LEU A 244 8.86 10.00 -8.40
C LEU A 244 8.94 10.93 -7.19
N THR A 245 8.16 10.63 -6.15
CA THR A 245 8.16 11.46 -4.94
C THR A 245 9.47 11.35 -4.16
N LEU A 246 10.00 10.13 -4.00
CA LEU A 246 11.24 9.93 -3.23
C LEU A 246 12.46 10.57 -3.90
N ALA A 247 12.53 10.59 -5.23
CA ALA A 247 13.64 11.23 -5.95
C ALA A 247 13.80 12.71 -5.58
N ASN A 248 12.69 13.40 -5.28
CA ASN A 248 12.64 14.84 -5.01
C ASN A 248 12.49 15.18 -3.51
N SER A 249 12.43 14.18 -2.62
CA SER A 249 12.20 14.40 -1.19
C SER A 249 13.50 14.71 -0.46
N HIS A 250 13.60 15.90 0.13
CA HIS A 250 14.76 16.34 0.93
C HIS A 250 14.46 16.42 2.42
N ASP A 251 13.24 16.10 2.85
CA ASP A 251 12.83 16.13 4.26
C ASP A 251 13.14 14.77 4.92
N ALA A 252 14.25 14.70 5.66
CA ALA A 252 14.65 13.51 6.38
C ALA A 252 13.65 13.09 7.49
N ILE A 253 12.92 14.03 8.10
CA ILE A 253 11.90 13.71 9.10
C ILE A 253 10.67 13.07 8.45
N CYS A 254 10.23 13.60 7.30
CA CYS A 254 9.18 12.98 6.48
C CYS A 254 9.54 11.53 6.14
N LEU A 255 10.75 11.31 5.63
CA LEU A 255 11.23 9.98 5.24
C LEU A 255 11.27 9.02 6.43
N MET A 256 11.72 9.47 7.60
CA MET A 256 11.70 8.67 8.83
C MET A 256 10.27 8.38 9.30
N LEU A 257 9.36 9.35 9.21
CA LEU A 257 7.94 9.15 9.52
C LEU A 257 7.30 8.12 8.59
N MET A 258 7.58 8.18 7.28
CA MET A 258 7.11 7.17 6.31
C MET A 258 7.61 5.77 6.67
N ILE A 259 8.89 5.62 7.06
CA ILE A 259 9.45 4.35 7.54
C ILE A 259 8.69 3.85 8.77
N CYS A 260 8.44 4.72 9.75
CA CYS A 260 7.69 4.39 10.96
C CYS A 260 6.24 3.98 10.63
N ILE A 261 5.57 4.69 9.73
CA ILE A 261 4.22 4.38 9.25
C ILE A 261 4.20 2.99 8.61
N THR A 262 5.11 2.71 7.67
CA THR A 262 5.20 1.41 7.00
C THR A 262 5.37 0.27 8.01
N LYS A 263 6.25 0.44 9.00
CA LYS A 263 6.45 -0.56 10.06
C LYS A 263 5.24 -0.76 10.97
N LYS A 264 4.53 0.32 11.32
CA LYS A 264 3.29 0.20 12.10
C LYS A 264 2.19 -0.47 11.28
N HIS A 265 2.07 -0.18 9.99
CA HIS A 265 1.16 -0.87 9.07
C HIS A 265 1.46 -2.36 8.93
N GLN A 266 2.75 -2.76 8.88
CA GLN A 266 3.14 -4.18 8.94
C GLN A 266 2.61 -4.85 10.21
N LEU A 267 2.72 -4.20 11.37
CA LEU A 267 2.17 -4.73 12.63
C LEU A 267 0.64 -4.84 12.58
N VAL A 268 -0.05 -3.84 12.04
CA VAL A 268 -1.51 -3.88 11.87
C VAL A 268 -1.92 -5.06 10.97
N MET A 269 -1.26 -5.27 9.83
CA MET A 269 -1.54 -6.40 8.95
C MET A 269 -1.20 -7.75 9.57
N SER A 270 -0.11 -7.83 10.34
CA SER A 270 0.23 -9.02 11.13
C SER A 270 -0.86 -9.34 12.16
N ASN A 271 -1.39 -8.33 12.84
CA ASN A 271 -2.50 -8.49 13.80
C ASN A 271 -3.79 -8.95 13.11
N ARG A 272 -4.05 -8.46 11.89
CA ARG A 272 -5.16 -8.95 11.03
C ARG A 272 -4.95 -10.38 10.51
N ARG A 273 -3.73 -10.94 10.64
CA ARG A 273 -3.30 -12.24 10.08
C ARG A 273 -3.42 -12.30 8.56
N LEU A 274 -3.07 -11.21 7.88
CA LEU A 274 -3.14 -11.07 6.43
C LEU A 274 -1.73 -10.86 5.85
N PRO A 275 -1.07 -11.89 5.30
CA PRO A 275 0.31 -11.79 4.81
C PRO A 275 0.42 -11.16 3.41
N CYS A 276 -0.70 -10.77 2.78
CA CYS A 276 -0.76 -10.39 1.37
C CYS A 276 0.03 -9.13 1.00
N LEU A 277 0.35 -8.26 1.98
CA LEU A 277 1.11 -7.03 1.78
C LEU A 277 2.55 -7.08 2.32
N ASP A 278 3.02 -8.22 2.83
CA ASP A 278 4.35 -8.33 3.45
C ASP A 278 5.46 -7.92 2.48
N THR A 279 5.45 -8.51 1.27
CA THR A 279 6.41 -8.20 0.21
C THR A 279 6.37 -6.74 -0.22
N TYR A 280 5.17 -6.14 -0.25
CA TYR A 280 4.98 -4.76 -0.63
C TYR A 280 5.59 -3.81 0.41
N PHE A 281 5.34 -4.02 1.70
CA PHE A 281 5.92 -3.18 2.75
C PHE A 281 7.44 -3.35 2.85
N ASP A 282 7.95 -4.56 2.65
CA ASP A 282 9.38 -4.80 2.59
C ASP A 282 10.03 -4.04 1.42
N LYS A 283 9.40 -4.06 0.25
CA LYS A 283 9.83 -3.28 -0.92
C LYS A 283 9.79 -1.77 -0.65
N ALA A 284 8.73 -1.27 -0.02
CA ALA A 284 8.62 0.14 0.37
C ALA A 284 9.76 0.56 1.31
N LEU A 285 10.12 -0.26 2.29
CA LEU A 285 11.26 -0.01 3.17
C LEU A 285 12.59 -0.03 2.41
N ILE A 286 12.75 -0.91 1.42
CA ILE A 286 13.95 -0.95 0.56
C ILE A 286 14.13 0.35 -0.24
N TYR A 287 13.06 1.08 -0.57
CA TYR A 287 13.19 2.41 -1.20
C TYR A 287 13.42 3.54 -0.20
N LEU A 288 12.73 3.50 0.93
CA LEU A 288 12.75 4.59 1.91
C LEU A 288 14.12 4.72 2.59
N TRP A 289 14.73 3.61 3.01
CA TRP A 289 15.98 3.65 3.75
C TRP A 289 17.17 4.23 2.96
N PRO A 290 17.43 3.82 1.71
CA PRO A 290 18.47 4.42 0.89
C PRO A 290 18.24 5.92 0.68
N ARG A 291 17.00 6.35 0.40
CA ARG A 291 16.71 7.77 0.22
C ARG A 291 16.93 8.57 1.51
N PHE A 292 16.45 8.05 2.65
CA PHE A 292 16.71 8.65 3.96
C PHE A 292 18.22 8.81 4.21
N LYS A 293 19.01 7.77 3.91
CA LYS A 293 20.47 7.83 4.06
C LYS A 293 21.10 8.92 3.19
N ILE A 294 20.71 9.03 1.92
CA ILE A 294 21.23 10.06 1.01
C ILE A 294 20.97 11.46 1.59
N VAL A 295 19.72 11.74 1.98
CA VAL A 295 19.35 13.05 2.55
C VAL A 295 20.08 13.31 3.87
N PHE A 296 20.18 12.29 4.73
CA PHE A 296 20.91 12.40 5.98
C PHE A 296 22.39 12.71 5.75
N ASP A 297 23.04 12.02 4.81
CA ASP A 297 24.44 12.27 4.45
C ASP A 297 24.61 13.69 3.87
N MET A 298 23.66 14.19 3.08
CA MET A 298 23.64 15.57 2.58
C MET A 298 23.60 16.60 3.73
N TYR A 299 22.77 16.36 4.76
CA TYR A 299 22.70 17.23 5.93
C TYR A 299 24.04 17.27 6.69
N ILE A 300 24.66 16.10 6.88
CA ILE A 300 25.96 15.99 7.54
C ILE A 300 27.06 16.69 6.73
N GLN A 301 27.09 16.51 5.41
CA GLN A 301 28.05 17.18 4.54
C GLN A 301 27.88 18.71 4.58
N SER A 302 26.64 19.18 4.61
CA SER A 302 26.34 20.61 4.75
C SER A 302 26.90 21.18 6.04
N LEU A 303 26.82 20.44 7.16
CA LEU A 303 27.39 20.88 8.45
C LEU A 303 28.92 20.95 8.41
N TYR A 304 29.58 20.02 7.71
CA TYR A 304 31.04 20.05 7.55
C TYR A 304 31.54 21.20 6.68
N GLN A 305 30.72 21.68 5.75
CA GLN A 305 31.05 22.80 4.86
C GLN A 305 30.77 24.18 5.49
N CYS A 306 30.08 24.25 6.62
CA CYS A 306 29.83 25.51 7.31
C CYS A 306 31.13 26.07 7.91
N ASP A 307 31.47 27.31 7.56
CA ASP A 307 32.61 28.00 8.15
C ASP A 307 32.35 28.28 9.63
N ALA A 308 33.24 27.77 10.50
CA ALA A 308 33.15 27.97 11.94
C ALA A 308 33.15 29.45 12.33
N LYS A 309 33.74 30.34 11.51
CA LYS A 309 33.75 31.78 11.75
C LYS A 309 32.36 32.43 11.59
N MET A 310 31.48 31.83 10.79
CA MET A 310 30.10 32.31 10.60
C MET A 310 29.16 31.89 11.75
N LEU A 311 29.56 30.91 12.56
CA LEU A 311 28.80 30.47 13.74
C LEU A 311 28.92 31.43 14.92
N TRP A 312 29.93 32.32 14.90
CA TRP A 312 30.18 33.33 15.92
C TRP A 312 29.62 34.68 15.47
N VAL A 313 28.34 34.90 15.79
CA VAL A 313 27.74 36.24 15.78
C VAL A 313 27.56 36.64 17.24
N ASP A 314 28.07 37.79 17.64
CA ASP A 314 27.91 38.34 18.99
C ASP A 314 26.41 38.45 19.34
N GLY A 315 25.90 37.44 20.06
CA GLY A 315 24.50 37.31 20.38
C GLY A 315 24.28 36.33 21.53
N THR A 316 23.31 36.62 22.38
CA THR A 316 22.89 35.81 23.55
C THR A 316 22.13 34.53 23.16
N HIS A 317 22.04 34.18 21.87
CA HIS A 317 21.25 33.06 21.37
C HIS A 317 22.11 32.07 20.55
N PRO A 318 21.86 30.75 20.67
CA PRO A 318 22.53 29.76 19.84
C PRO A 318 22.30 30.01 18.35
N HIS A 319 23.34 29.82 17.53
CA HIS A 319 23.25 29.95 16.09
C HIS A 319 22.15 29.04 15.50
N HIS A 320 21.47 29.50 14.44
CA HIS A 320 20.35 28.80 13.81
C HIS A 320 20.72 27.35 13.41
N ILE A 321 21.92 27.13 12.89
CA ILE A 321 22.43 25.80 12.52
C ILE A 321 22.48 24.84 13.72
N VAL A 322 22.97 25.30 14.87
CA VAL A 322 23.03 24.51 16.11
C VAL A 322 21.62 24.14 16.55
N ARG A 323 20.68 25.10 16.46
CA ARG A 323 19.27 24.86 16.77
C ARG A 323 18.66 23.81 15.83
N CYS A 324 18.84 23.92 14.51
CA CYS A 324 18.33 22.94 13.53
C CYS A 324 18.90 21.55 13.77
N TYR A 325 20.20 21.45 14.06
CA TYR A 325 20.85 20.17 14.39
C TYR A 325 20.27 19.53 15.66
N MET A 326 20.03 20.32 16.70
CA MET A 326 19.44 19.85 17.96
C MET A 326 17.99 19.42 17.76
N GLU A 327 17.17 20.24 17.07
CA GLU A 327 15.78 19.92 16.74
C GLU A 327 15.68 18.63 15.89
N PHE A 328 16.57 18.47 14.90
CA PHE A 328 16.64 17.28 14.06
C PHE A 328 17.05 16.03 14.86
N THR A 329 18.10 16.13 15.66
CA THR A 329 18.60 15.00 16.45
C THR A 329 17.58 14.56 17.50
N ALA A 330 16.94 15.50 18.20
CA ALA A 330 15.87 15.21 19.15
C ALA A 330 14.69 14.50 18.45
N SER A 331 14.29 14.99 17.27
CA SER A 331 13.23 14.40 16.45
C SER A 331 13.54 12.95 16.06
N LEU A 332 14.77 12.67 15.63
CA LEU A 332 15.20 11.31 15.29
C LEU A 332 15.24 10.36 16.49
N ILE A 333 15.70 10.85 17.65
CA ILE A 333 15.71 10.05 18.89
C ILE A 333 14.28 9.69 19.29
N GLN A 334 13.36 10.65 19.26
CA GLN A 334 11.96 10.42 19.58
C GLN A 334 11.33 9.40 18.61
N LEU A 335 11.48 9.60 17.30
CA LEU A 335 10.96 8.67 16.29
C LEU A 335 11.55 7.26 16.45
N ASN A 336 12.83 7.17 16.79
CA ASN A 336 13.49 5.89 16.99
C ASN A 336 13.01 5.17 18.28
N ALA A 337 12.62 5.91 19.32
CA ALA A 337 12.00 5.33 20.51
C ALA A 337 10.60 4.78 20.17
N GLU A 338 9.78 5.57 19.48
CA GLU A 338 8.43 5.17 19.06
C GLU A 338 8.43 4.02 18.03
N CYS A 339 9.46 3.95 17.19
CA CYS A 339 9.68 2.85 16.25
C CYS A 339 10.41 1.65 16.91
N GLY A 340 11.07 1.88 18.04
CA GLY A 340 11.90 0.92 18.77
C GLY A 340 11.13 -0.28 19.29
N ASP A 341 9.88 -0.09 19.71
CA ASP A 341 8.99 -1.19 20.09
C ASP A 341 8.65 -2.12 18.91
N VAL A 342 8.77 -1.63 17.67
CA VAL A 342 8.58 -2.43 16.45
C VAL A 342 9.82 -3.28 16.10
N ARG A 343 10.99 -3.05 16.74
CA ARG A 343 12.20 -3.89 16.56
C ARG A 343 11.97 -5.35 16.99
N LYS A 344 10.98 -5.62 17.84
CA LYS A 344 10.62 -6.98 18.27
C LYS A 344 10.03 -7.83 17.14
N LEU A 345 9.52 -7.20 16.08
CA LEU A 345 8.86 -7.89 14.95
C LEU A 345 9.82 -8.18 13.77
N VAL A 346 10.98 -7.54 13.71
CA VAL A 346 11.94 -7.65 12.59
C VAL A 346 13.11 -8.60 12.91
N LYS A 347 12.83 -9.76 13.52
CA LYS A 347 13.82 -10.85 13.61
C LYS A 347 14.00 -11.61 12.28
N LYS A 348 13.29 -11.23 11.20
CA LYS A 348 13.33 -11.92 9.89
C LYS A 348 14.08 -11.22 8.75
N GLN A 349 14.48 -9.94 8.87
CA GLN A 349 15.34 -9.28 7.87
C GLN A 349 16.79 -9.19 8.36
N LYS A 350 17.52 -10.30 8.24
CA LYS A 350 18.95 -10.37 8.61
C LYS A 350 19.87 -9.53 7.71
N ASN A 351 19.50 -9.20 6.47
CA ASN A 351 20.45 -8.54 5.56
C ASN A 351 20.42 -7.00 5.58
N CYS A 352 19.25 -6.36 5.75
CA CYS A 352 19.16 -4.89 5.78
C CYS A 352 19.48 -4.33 7.18
N GLY A 353 19.09 -5.06 8.23
CA GLY A 353 19.38 -4.71 9.62
C GLY A 353 20.87 -4.76 9.98
N ASP A 354 21.69 -5.54 9.29
CA ASP A 354 23.12 -5.63 9.57
C ASP A 354 23.95 -4.55 8.84
N ILE A 355 23.49 -4.07 7.68
CA ILE A 355 24.03 -2.85 7.02
C ILE A 355 23.68 -1.62 7.85
N LEU A 356 22.44 -1.55 8.38
CA LEU A 356 22.02 -0.50 9.30
C LEU A 356 22.64 -0.64 10.69
N LYS A 357 22.90 -1.84 11.23
CA LYS A 357 23.66 -1.98 12.49
C LYS A 357 25.12 -1.59 12.32
N ARG A 358 25.73 -1.85 11.16
CA ARG A 358 27.10 -1.39 10.88
C ARG A 358 27.14 0.12 10.67
N SER A 359 26.21 0.68 9.88
CA SER A 359 26.06 2.14 9.77
C SER A 359 25.74 2.73 11.13
N TRP A 360 24.63 2.39 11.76
CA TRP A 360 24.22 2.94 13.06
C TRP A 360 25.20 2.66 14.19
N LYS A 361 25.90 1.52 14.29
CA LYS A 361 26.95 1.39 15.31
C LYS A 361 28.11 2.33 15.01
N VAL A 362 28.52 2.49 13.74
CA VAL A 362 29.60 3.41 13.38
C VAL A 362 29.16 4.87 13.54
N THR A 363 27.96 5.25 13.11
CA THR A 363 27.41 6.61 13.29
C THR A 363 27.12 6.89 14.75
N TRP A 364 26.57 5.96 15.54
CA TRP A 364 26.27 6.16 16.96
C TRP A 364 27.55 6.15 17.81
N PHE A 365 28.58 5.37 17.45
CA PHE A 365 29.89 5.42 18.11
C PHE A 365 30.66 6.70 17.74
N HIS A 366 30.55 7.19 16.50
CA HIS A 366 31.09 8.49 16.12
C HIS A 366 30.30 9.67 16.70
N LEU A 367 28.96 9.62 16.75
CA LEU A 367 28.10 10.63 17.40
C LEU A 367 28.33 10.63 18.92
N TRP A 368 28.47 9.48 19.55
CA TRP A 368 28.72 9.39 21.00
C TRP A 368 30.15 9.79 21.39
N MET A 369 31.19 9.39 20.62
CA MET A 369 32.57 9.82 20.91
C MET A 369 32.82 11.29 20.57
N ASN A 370 32.29 11.81 19.45
CA ASN A 370 32.53 13.21 19.08
C ASN A 370 31.67 14.20 19.87
N CYS A 371 30.43 13.84 20.27
CA CYS A 371 29.62 14.71 21.13
C CYS A 371 30.07 14.67 22.61
N SER A 372 30.58 13.53 23.12
CA SER A 372 31.02 13.47 24.53
C SER A 372 32.29 14.26 24.79
N TRP A 373 33.18 14.43 23.80
CA TRP A 373 34.38 15.26 23.97
C TRP A 373 34.12 16.76 23.74
N SER A 374 33.12 17.11 22.93
CA SER A 374 32.83 18.52 22.59
C SER A 374 31.87 19.21 23.57
N ILE A 375 31.14 18.44 24.39
CA ILE A 375 30.19 18.96 25.40
C ILE A 375 30.82 19.01 26.81
N LEU A 376 31.98 18.37 27.01
CA LEU A 376 32.72 18.41 28.28
C LEU A 376 33.93 19.38 28.26
N ALA A 377 34.09 20.18 27.20
CA ALA A 377 35.22 21.09 27.01
C ALA A 377 34.81 22.57 26.75
N ILE A 378 33.65 23.01 27.25
CA ILE A 378 33.29 24.42 27.40
C ILE A 378 32.82 24.66 28.83
#